data_AF-A0AA42PWQ5-F1
#
_entry.id   AF-A0AA42PWQ5-F1
#
_cell.length_a   1.000
_cell.length_b   1.000
_cell.length_c   1.000
_cell.angle_alpha   90.00
_cell.angle_beta   90.00
_cell.angle_gamma   90.00
#
_symmetry.space_group_name_H-M   'P 1'
#
loop_
_entity.id
_entity.type
_entity.pdbx_description
1 polymer ?
#
loop_
_entity_poly.entity_id
_entity_poly.type
_entity_poly.pdbx_seq_one_letter_code
_entity_poly.pdbx_strand_id
1 'polypeptide(L)'
;MNAKIYTKKKPLVVAISITLLATSNIAIASEVLVHPNTQWQPIADGESHTINDAKPGDRYILINGRIEHTSFSGTSNLTVNEGMLKNSAESRDNIFNDTSTATITQGRSIGDTFSNSAGQFLGWEHNDTLEAVNSFDGEYHDDAYQIAYTNSESQGNQFFDNTKQWITDDAQSMQNSFSGNSSQVLTQGDKTNAAGPSSTDDNFSGSSRQLASGTGDILRAIFTDSARQELAGAAQSKQGSFSKQSVQSIGDGSESINDKFFDSASQTVHNGGSATGTTFSGNASQVLEDGAKSENTTFNGNASGIVGANAQMLGNTTLNGSSLLSVIAQDASHGFPNSQQLNNVIINNDSTMLIAPTGSAAHLVRAGNITLNGGTIAFGHDKGSEYTALSAKEVNG
;
A
#
# COMPACT_ATOMS: atom_id res chain seq x y z
N MET A 1 -22.68 -39.50 34.32
CA MET A 1 -21.25 -39.79 34.57
C MET A 1 -20.44 -38.66 33.97
N ASN A 2 -19.84 -37.81 34.82
CA ASN A 2 -19.13 -36.61 34.39
C ASN A 2 -17.65 -36.93 34.19
N ALA A 3 -17.19 -36.99 32.93
CA ALA A 3 -15.79 -37.14 32.60
C ALA A 3 -15.09 -35.76 32.68
N LYS A 4 -14.27 -35.56 33.71
CA LYS A 4 -13.34 -34.41 33.79
C LYS A 4 -12.12 -34.70 32.93
N ILE A 5 -11.90 -33.88 31.90
CA ILE A 5 -10.69 -33.90 31.09
C ILE A 5 -9.64 -33.03 31.81
N TYR A 6 -8.53 -33.65 32.25
CA TYR A 6 -7.38 -32.95 32.79
C TYR A 6 -6.30 -32.83 31.70
N THR A 7 -6.14 -31.63 31.13
CA THR A 7 -5.00 -31.32 30.25
C THR A 7 -3.78 -30.97 31.10
N LYS A 8 -2.80 -31.88 31.12
CA LYS A 8 -1.51 -31.76 31.80
C LYS A 8 -0.63 -30.76 31.02
N LYS A 9 -0.45 -29.53 31.52
CA LYS A 9 0.53 -28.57 30.98
C LYS A 9 1.94 -29.14 31.14
N LYS A 10 2.67 -29.34 30.04
CA LYS A 10 4.12 -29.57 30.07
C LYS A 10 4.82 -28.21 30.30
N PRO A 11 5.88 -28.13 31.12
CA PRO A 11 6.64 -26.90 31.24
C PRO A 11 7.43 -26.65 29.96
N LEU A 12 7.30 -25.44 29.43
CA LEU A 12 8.13 -24.92 28.35
C LEU A 12 9.50 -24.58 28.97
N VAL A 13 10.54 -25.32 28.60
CA VAL A 13 11.92 -24.99 28.95
C VAL A 13 12.41 -23.97 27.91
N VAL A 14 12.40 -22.69 28.29
CA VAL A 14 13.03 -21.63 27.52
C VAL A 14 14.52 -21.64 27.87
N ALA A 15 15.34 -22.12 26.94
CA ALA A 15 16.79 -21.95 27.03
C ALA A 15 17.11 -20.49 26.67
N ILE A 16 17.39 -19.67 27.69
CA ILE A 16 17.95 -18.33 27.52
C ILE A 16 19.47 -18.51 27.43
N SER A 17 20.03 -18.41 26.23
CA SER A 17 21.47 -18.26 26.06
C SER A 17 21.85 -16.81 26.29
N ILE A 18 22.22 -16.49 27.53
CA ILE A 18 22.95 -15.26 27.87
C ILE A 18 24.36 -15.41 27.29
N THR A 19 24.67 -14.66 26.25
CA THR A 19 26.06 -14.46 25.83
C THR A 19 26.50 -13.07 26.26
N LEU A 20 27.55 -13.09 27.09
CA LEU A 20 28.19 -11.97 27.76
C LEU A 20 28.71 -10.94 26.73
N LEU A 21 28.22 -9.69 26.80
CA LEU A 21 28.85 -8.57 26.10
C LEU A 21 30.20 -8.28 26.75
N ALA A 22 31.28 -8.72 26.11
CA ALA A 22 32.60 -8.14 26.30
C ALA A 22 32.79 -7.04 25.25
N THR A 23 32.83 -5.79 25.72
CA THR A 23 33.18 -4.62 24.93
C THR A 23 34.59 -4.75 24.37
N SER A 24 34.70 -4.84 23.04
CA SER A 24 35.95 -4.65 22.32
C SER A 24 35.72 -3.58 21.26
N ASN A 25 36.20 -2.37 21.52
CA ASN A 25 36.37 -1.35 20.48
C ASN A 25 37.44 -1.87 19.50
N ILE A 26 37.02 -2.42 18.37
CA ILE A 26 37.88 -2.65 17.21
C ILE A 26 37.32 -1.77 16.10
N ALA A 27 38.06 -0.72 15.77
CA ALA A 27 37.88 -0.02 14.51
C ALA A 27 38.19 -1.02 13.39
N ILE A 28 37.15 -1.51 12.73
CA ILE A 28 37.29 -2.26 11.48
C ILE A 28 37.45 -1.21 10.40
N ALA A 29 38.69 -0.98 9.98
CA ALA A 29 38.94 -0.51 8.62
C ALA A 29 38.34 -1.58 7.69
N SER A 30 37.46 -1.16 6.78
CA SER A 30 36.88 -2.02 5.75
C SER A 30 38.00 -2.50 4.81
N GLU A 31 38.63 -3.62 5.15
CA GLU A 31 39.46 -4.36 4.22
C GLU A 31 38.52 -5.05 3.23
N VAL A 32 38.38 -4.45 2.04
CA VAL A 32 37.74 -5.09 0.89
C VAL A 32 38.49 -6.38 0.63
N LEU A 33 37.84 -7.52 0.83
CA LEU A 33 38.40 -8.82 0.49
C LEU A 33 38.46 -8.93 -1.05
N VAL A 34 39.57 -8.48 -1.63
CA VAL A 34 39.81 -8.52 -3.07
C VAL A 34 40.17 -9.94 -3.47
N HIS A 35 39.33 -10.57 -4.30
CA HIS A 35 39.71 -11.80 -4.99
C HIS A 35 40.88 -11.49 -5.94
N PRO A 36 42.00 -12.25 -5.90
CA PRO A 36 43.26 -11.86 -6.55
C PRO A 36 43.25 -11.85 -8.10
N ASN A 37 42.12 -12.16 -8.75
CA ASN A 37 41.97 -12.14 -10.21
C ASN A 37 40.95 -11.09 -10.69
N THR A 38 40.56 -10.13 -9.86
CA THR A 38 39.58 -9.10 -10.23
C THR A 38 40.31 -7.85 -10.74
N GLN A 39 40.26 -7.57 -12.04
CA GLN A 39 40.77 -6.31 -12.59
C GLN A 39 39.69 -5.22 -12.41
N TRP A 40 39.98 -4.23 -11.57
CA TRP A 40 39.18 -3.02 -11.46
C TRP A 40 39.70 -2.01 -12.47
N GLN A 41 38.83 -1.49 -13.34
CA GLN A 41 39.16 -0.35 -14.20
C GLN A 41 38.63 0.93 -13.56
N PRO A 42 39.49 1.77 -12.95
CA PRO A 42 39.07 3.08 -12.47
C PRO A 42 38.81 3.99 -13.68
N ILE A 43 37.65 4.63 -13.69
CA ILE A 43 37.31 5.71 -14.63
C ILE A 43 37.65 7.05 -13.97
N ALA A 44 38.35 7.93 -14.68
CA ALA A 44 38.81 9.21 -14.14
C ALA A 44 37.66 10.23 -13.98
N ASP A 45 37.80 11.13 -12.99
CA ASP A 45 36.80 12.16 -12.66
C ASP A 45 36.43 13.02 -13.89
N GLY A 46 35.13 13.19 -14.16
CA GLY A 46 34.60 14.17 -15.12
C GLY A 46 34.55 13.76 -16.60
N GLU A 47 34.91 12.52 -16.96
CA GLU A 47 34.76 12.00 -18.33
C GLU A 47 33.45 11.20 -18.51
N SER A 48 32.80 11.36 -19.67
CA SER A 48 31.72 10.46 -20.11
C SER A 48 32.35 9.26 -20.82
N HIS A 49 32.03 8.06 -20.37
CA HIS A 49 32.51 6.82 -20.99
C HIS A 49 31.34 6.01 -21.53
N THR A 50 31.47 5.59 -22.79
CA THR A 50 30.65 4.53 -23.39
C THR A 50 31.43 3.22 -23.33
N ILE A 51 30.92 2.24 -22.60
CA ILE A 51 31.51 0.90 -22.56
C ILE A 51 30.76 0.05 -23.60
N ASN A 52 31.37 -0.10 -24.78
CA ASN A 52 30.86 -1.05 -25.77
C ASN A 52 31.44 -2.44 -25.40
N ASP A 53 30.59 -3.41 -25.04
CA ASP A 53 30.92 -4.82 -24.75
C ASP A 53 31.43 -5.16 -23.33
N ALA A 54 30.70 -4.77 -22.27
CA ALA A 54 30.96 -5.29 -20.92
C ALA A 54 30.74 -6.82 -20.88
N LYS A 55 31.75 -7.56 -20.39
CA LYS A 55 31.74 -9.04 -20.38
C LYS A 55 31.21 -9.57 -19.04
N PRO A 56 30.59 -10.78 -19.04
CA PRO A 56 30.23 -11.46 -17.81
C PRO A 56 31.43 -11.58 -16.85
N GLY A 57 31.25 -11.10 -15.62
CA GLY A 57 32.28 -11.11 -14.57
C GLY A 57 33.03 -9.77 -14.40
N ASP A 58 32.85 -8.81 -15.31
CA ASP A 58 33.47 -7.49 -15.18
C ASP A 58 32.89 -6.74 -13.97
N ARG A 59 33.77 -5.95 -13.32
CA ARG A 59 33.40 -5.05 -12.24
C ARG A 59 33.88 -3.64 -12.53
N TYR A 60 32.94 -2.70 -12.54
CA TYR A 60 33.21 -1.29 -12.80
C TYR A 60 32.94 -0.49 -11.54
N ILE A 61 33.89 0.37 -11.15
CA ILE A 61 33.67 1.39 -10.13
C ILE A 61 33.78 2.75 -10.81
N LEU A 62 32.72 3.55 -10.71
CA LEU A 62 32.78 4.96 -11.05
C LEU A 62 32.81 5.79 -9.81
N ILE A 63 33.72 6.74 -9.81
CA ILE A 63 33.86 7.78 -8.80
C ILE A 63 33.72 9.10 -9.56
N ASN A 64 32.68 9.87 -9.27
CA ASN A 64 32.38 11.19 -9.89
C ASN A 64 32.38 11.22 -11.44
N GLY A 65 31.92 10.15 -12.09
CA GLY A 65 31.86 10.03 -13.54
C GLY A 65 30.43 9.82 -14.09
N ARG A 66 30.30 9.83 -15.42
CA ARG A 66 29.05 9.55 -16.14
C ARG A 66 29.22 8.30 -17.01
N ILE A 67 28.30 7.33 -16.89
CA ILE A 67 28.15 6.24 -17.88
C ILE A 67 26.94 6.53 -18.74
N GLU A 68 27.11 6.36 -20.05
CA GLU A 68 26.00 6.41 -21.01
C GLU A 68 26.02 5.23 -21.97
N HIS A 69 24.82 4.80 -22.39
CA HIS A 69 24.60 3.88 -23.52
C HIS A 69 25.36 2.55 -23.42
N THR A 70 25.48 1.99 -22.22
CA THR A 70 26.18 0.73 -21.99
C THR A 70 25.18 -0.42 -21.85
N SER A 71 25.45 -1.54 -22.54
CA SER A 71 24.73 -2.80 -22.32
C SER A 71 25.59 -3.76 -21.51
N PHE A 72 25.08 -4.20 -20.37
CA PHE A 72 25.69 -5.21 -19.53
C PHE A 72 24.99 -6.55 -19.76
N SER A 73 25.79 -7.61 -19.97
CA SER A 73 25.31 -9.00 -20.09
C SER A 73 26.05 -9.93 -19.12
N GLY A 74 25.41 -11.04 -18.75
CA GLY A 74 25.90 -11.98 -17.72
C GLY A 74 26.08 -11.39 -16.31
N THR A 75 26.84 -12.05 -15.43
CA THR A 75 27.09 -11.57 -14.05
C THR A 75 28.06 -10.39 -14.02
N SER A 76 27.60 -9.19 -14.31
CA SER A 76 28.39 -7.95 -14.25
C SER A 76 27.96 -7.11 -13.05
N ASN A 77 28.92 -6.53 -12.32
CA ASN A 77 28.62 -5.63 -11.20
C ASN A 77 29.08 -4.21 -11.53
N LEU A 78 28.13 -3.27 -11.60
CA LEU A 78 28.43 -1.85 -11.65
C LEU A 78 28.22 -1.24 -10.27
N THR A 79 29.25 -0.64 -9.71
CA THR A 79 29.15 0.20 -8.51
C THR A 79 29.44 1.65 -8.88
N VAL A 80 28.42 2.50 -8.78
CA VAL A 80 28.60 3.95 -8.91
C VAL A 80 28.62 4.53 -7.49
N ASN A 81 29.71 5.20 -7.14
CA ASN A 81 29.91 5.79 -5.83
C ASN A 81 30.29 7.26 -6.00
N GLU A 82 29.64 8.18 -5.30
CA GLU A 82 30.16 9.53 -5.24
C GLU A 82 31.41 9.56 -4.37
N GLY A 83 32.51 10.09 -4.90
CA GLY A 83 33.64 10.47 -4.07
C GLY A 83 33.23 11.65 -3.19
N MET A 84 34.03 11.97 -2.17
CA MET A 84 33.82 13.09 -1.22
C MET A 84 33.74 14.51 -1.86
N LEU A 85 33.63 14.63 -3.18
CA LEU A 85 33.69 15.87 -3.95
C LEU A 85 32.49 15.99 -4.91
N LYS A 86 31.41 16.61 -4.42
CA LYS A 86 30.50 17.59 -5.07
C LYS A 86 30.05 17.43 -6.54
N ASN A 87 30.27 16.31 -7.22
CA ASN A 87 29.87 16.12 -8.61
C ASN A 87 28.98 14.88 -8.74
N SER A 88 27.76 15.13 -9.22
CA SER A 88 26.69 14.17 -9.41
C SER A 88 27.13 13.00 -10.29
N ALA A 89 27.27 11.81 -9.72
CA ALA A 89 27.45 10.62 -10.53
C ALA A 89 26.12 10.31 -11.26
N GLU A 90 26.18 10.15 -12.59
CA GLU A 90 24.99 9.93 -13.43
C GLU A 90 25.13 8.63 -14.24
N SER A 91 24.07 7.82 -14.22
CA SER A 91 23.84 6.70 -15.13
C SER A 91 22.72 7.08 -16.09
N ARG A 92 22.95 6.98 -17.40
CA ARG A 92 21.92 7.28 -18.41
C ARG A 92 21.80 6.22 -19.49
N ASP A 93 20.55 5.85 -19.79
CA ASP A 93 20.19 5.00 -20.92
C ASP A 93 20.98 3.67 -20.98
N ASN A 94 21.27 3.08 -19.81
CA ASN A 94 21.98 1.82 -19.70
C ASN A 94 21.00 0.63 -19.68
N ILE A 95 21.43 -0.49 -20.26
CA ILE A 95 20.63 -1.72 -20.33
C ILE A 95 21.33 -2.81 -19.53
N PHE A 96 20.67 -3.31 -18.49
CA PHE A 96 21.15 -4.42 -17.66
C PHE A 96 20.35 -5.69 -17.98
N ASN A 97 20.98 -6.63 -18.70
CA ASN A 97 20.42 -7.92 -19.09
C ASN A 97 21.09 -9.07 -18.31
N ASP A 98 20.39 -10.20 -18.14
CA ASP A 98 20.83 -11.41 -17.42
C ASP A 98 21.20 -11.18 -15.93
N THR A 99 21.77 -12.14 -15.20
CA THR A 99 22.14 -12.06 -13.76
C THR A 99 23.13 -10.95 -13.33
N SER A 100 23.26 -9.84 -14.06
CA SER A 100 23.96 -8.63 -13.70
C SER A 100 23.28 -7.93 -12.52
N THR A 101 24.10 -7.40 -11.61
CA THR A 101 23.64 -6.60 -10.47
C THR A 101 24.25 -5.21 -10.59
N ALA A 102 23.42 -4.21 -10.90
CA ALA A 102 23.83 -2.81 -10.81
C ALA A 102 23.49 -2.30 -9.41
N THR A 103 24.49 -1.90 -8.63
CA THR A 103 24.29 -1.23 -7.34
C THR A 103 24.78 0.20 -7.47
N ILE A 104 23.86 1.14 -7.64
CA ILE A 104 24.15 2.57 -7.62
C ILE A 104 23.81 3.05 -6.21
N THR A 105 24.83 3.34 -5.42
CA THR A 105 24.66 3.66 -3.99
C THR A 105 24.32 5.12 -3.78
N GLN A 106 24.87 6.02 -4.61
CA GLN A 106 24.71 7.48 -4.57
C GLN A 106 24.82 8.01 -6.00
N GLY A 107 23.79 8.70 -6.50
CA GLY A 107 23.77 9.23 -7.86
C GLY A 107 22.39 9.19 -8.53
N ARG A 108 22.32 9.77 -9.74
CA ARG A 108 21.10 9.87 -10.55
C ARG A 108 21.09 8.77 -11.62
N SER A 109 19.95 8.12 -11.80
CA SER A 109 19.70 7.15 -12.88
C SER A 109 18.57 7.68 -13.76
N ILE A 110 18.81 7.79 -15.06
CA ILE A 110 17.85 8.36 -16.03
C ILE A 110 17.75 7.46 -17.25
N GLY A 111 16.58 6.87 -17.49
CA GLY A 111 16.31 6.07 -18.70
C GLY A 111 16.97 4.69 -18.69
N ASP A 112 17.42 4.22 -17.52
CA ASP A 112 18.03 2.90 -17.42
C ASP A 112 16.95 1.80 -17.48
N THR A 113 17.27 0.69 -18.15
CA THR A 113 16.41 -0.50 -18.27
C THR A 113 17.03 -1.67 -17.50
N PHE A 114 16.27 -2.26 -16.58
CA PHE A 114 16.67 -3.39 -15.76
C PHE A 114 15.80 -4.60 -16.06
N SER A 115 16.37 -5.66 -16.66
CA SER A 115 15.61 -6.84 -17.06
C SER A 115 16.18 -8.13 -16.48
N ASN A 116 15.79 -8.51 -15.25
CA ASN A 116 15.95 -9.84 -14.59
C ASN A 116 16.00 -9.78 -13.03
N SER A 117 15.96 -10.97 -12.42
CA SER A 117 16.00 -11.33 -10.99
C SER A 117 17.19 -10.87 -10.12
N ALA A 118 18.19 -10.16 -10.65
CA ALA A 118 19.38 -9.74 -9.91
C ALA A 118 19.70 -8.23 -9.96
N GLY A 119 18.88 -7.42 -10.63
CA GLY A 119 19.00 -5.96 -10.59
C GLY A 119 18.65 -5.40 -9.21
N GLN A 120 19.66 -4.95 -8.45
CA GLN A 120 19.52 -4.44 -7.08
C GLN A 120 19.88 -2.95 -7.00
N PHE A 121 18.91 -2.05 -7.20
CA PHE A 121 19.17 -0.63 -6.93
C PHE A 121 19.01 -0.35 -5.44
N LEU A 122 20.12 -0.05 -4.76
CA LEU A 122 20.17 0.32 -3.34
C LEU A 122 20.66 1.77 -3.22
N GLY A 123 19.75 2.75 -3.23
CA GLY A 123 20.13 4.13 -2.90
C GLY A 123 20.37 4.24 -1.39
N TRP A 124 21.62 4.37 -0.94
CA TRP A 124 21.93 4.50 0.50
C TRP A 124 22.63 5.83 0.78
N GLU A 125 21.95 6.72 1.50
CA GLU A 125 22.59 7.87 2.14
C GLU A 125 22.85 7.64 3.62
N HIS A 126 24.08 7.90 4.03
CA HIS A 126 24.46 8.00 5.43
C HIS A 126 24.28 9.45 5.88
N ASN A 127 23.39 9.66 6.86
CA ASN A 127 23.11 10.93 7.54
C ASN A 127 24.36 11.82 7.70
N ASP A 128 24.35 13.00 7.10
CA ASP A 128 24.27 14.29 7.81
C ASP A 128 24.35 15.44 6.79
N THR A 129 23.25 16.18 6.62
CA THR A 129 23.17 17.58 6.14
C THR A 129 23.18 17.95 4.65
N LEU A 130 22.93 17.07 3.67
CA LEU A 130 22.86 17.50 2.25
C LEU A 130 21.63 17.01 1.47
N GLU A 131 21.00 17.95 0.75
CA GLU A 131 19.87 17.82 -0.18
C GLU A 131 20.28 17.12 -1.49
N ALA A 132 20.74 15.88 -1.44
CA ALA A 132 20.91 15.08 -2.66
C ALA A 132 19.56 14.41 -2.99
N VAL A 133 18.77 15.06 -3.85
CA VAL A 133 17.59 14.43 -4.45
C VAL A 133 18.08 13.39 -5.45
N ASN A 134 18.21 12.14 -5.01
CA ASN A 134 18.38 11.02 -5.93
C ASN A 134 17.03 10.81 -6.62
N SER A 135 16.90 11.35 -7.83
CA SER A 135 15.77 11.14 -8.74
C SER A 135 16.06 9.94 -9.63
N PHE A 136 15.17 8.96 -9.61
CA PHE A 136 15.27 7.74 -10.42
C PHE A 136 14.18 7.71 -11.48
N ASP A 137 14.56 7.49 -12.75
CA ASP A 137 13.67 7.24 -13.87
C ASP A 137 14.21 6.04 -14.68
N GLY A 138 13.37 5.03 -14.90
CA GLY A 138 13.76 3.79 -15.56
C GLY A 138 12.65 2.76 -15.73
N GLU A 139 12.94 1.71 -16.50
CA GLU A 139 12.06 0.58 -16.75
C GLU A 139 12.58 -0.68 -16.04
N TYR A 140 11.70 -1.36 -15.32
CA TYR A 140 12.01 -2.54 -14.50
C TYR A 140 11.17 -3.74 -14.97
N HIS A 141 11.82 -4.87 -15.24
CA HIS A 141 11.20 -6.12 -15.70
C HIS A 141 11.65 -7.34 -14.87
N ASP A 142 10.92 -8.46 -15.01
CA ASP A 142 11.37 -9.82 -14.67
C ASP A 142 12.04 -9.97 -13.29
N ASP A 143 11.32 -9.61 -12.22
CA ASP A 143 11.78 -9.68 -10.81
C ASP A 143 12.79 -8.61 -10.36
N ALA A 144 13.08 -7.59 -11.19
CA ALA A 144 13.90 -6.45 -10.76
C ALA A 144 13.30 -5.71 -9.55
N TYR A 145 14.14 -5.07 -8.74
CA TYR A 145 13.66 -4.29 -7.61
C TYR A 145 14.40 -2.97 -7.41
N GLN A 146 13.67 -2.01 -6.84
CA GLN A 146 14.17 -0.70 -6.43
C GLN A 146 13.89 -0.49 -4.94
N ILE A 147 14.86 0.03 -4.20
CA ILE A 147 14.64 0.50 -2.83
C ILE A 147 15.04 1.97 -2.72
N ALA A 148 14.11 2.78 -2.23
CA ALA A 148 14.28 4.20 -1.95
C ALA A 148 14.22 4.42 -0.42
N TYR A 149 15.22 5.12 0.10
CA TYR A 149 15.38 5.44 1.52
C TYR A 149 15.64 6.93 1.68
N THR A 150 15.11 7.51 2.77
CA THR A 150 15.45 8.84 3.31
C THR A 150 15.69 9.96 2.26
N ASN A 151 14.73 10.87 2.05
CA ASN A 151 14.80 11.99 1.10
C ASN A 151 14.99 11.63 -0.39
N SER A 152 15.03 10.33 -0.74
CA SER A 152 15.11 9.90 -2.14
C SER A 152 13.76 10.01 -2.85
N GLU A 153 13.81 10.27 -4.16
CA GLU A 153 12.64 10.43 -5.02
C GLU A 153 12.67 9.41 -6.17
N SER A 154 11.68 8.53 -6.23
CA SER A 154 11.48 7.63 -7.36
C SER A 154 10.39 8.19 -8.26
N GLN A 155 10.73 8.69 -9.45
CA GLN A 155 9.80 9.41 -10.31
C GLN A 155 9.74 8.87 -11.75
N GLY A 156 8.52 8.64 -12.27
CA GLY A 156 8.31 8.32 -13.69
C GLY A 156 8.72 6.92 -14.13
N ASN A 157 9.09 6.04 -13.19
CA ASN A 157 9.53 4.68 -13.44
C ASN A 157 8.38 3.78 -13.90
N GLN A 158 8.71 2.74 -14.66
CA GLN A 158 7.77 1.72 -15.13
C GLN A 158 8.17 0.35 -14.57
N PHE A 159 7.25 -0.29 -13.86
CA PHE A 159 7.43 -1.57 -13.18
C PHE A 159 6.53 -2.63 -13.81
N PHE A 160 7.14 -3.60 -14.48
CA PHE A 160 6.46 -4.69 -15.18
C PHE A 160 6.60 -6.02 -14.43
N ASP A 161 5.76 -6.99 -14.77
CA ASP A 161 5.87 -8.39 -14.34
C ASP A 161 6.02 -8.54 -12.82
N ASN A 162 7.04 -9.21 -12.29
CA ASN A 162 7.16 -9.50 -10.84
C ASN A 162 8.02 -8.49 -10.07
N THR A 163 8.15 -7.26 -10.57
CA THR A 163 9.05 -6.27 -10.00
C THR A 163 8.58 -5.70 -8.66
N LYS A 164 9.51 -5.13 -7.89
CA LYS A 164 9.23 -4.60 -6.54
C LYS A 164 9.85 -3.23 -6.32
N GLN A 165 9.09 -2.31 -5.76
CA GLN A 165 9.58 -1.04 -5.26
C GLN A 165 9.32 -0.93 -3.77
N TRP A 166 10.35 -0.62 -2.99
CA TRP A 166 10.24 -0.38 -1.55
C TRP A 166 10.58 1.07 -1.25
N ILE A 167 9.65 1.80 -0.65
CA ILE A 167 9.78 3.21 -0.26
C ILE A 167 9.73 3.27 1.26
N THR A 168 10.77 3.83 1.89
CA THR A 168 10.92 3.84 3.34
C THR A 168 11.34 5.20 3.90
N ASP A 169 11.14 5.40 5.20
CA ASP A 169 11.36 6.69 5.88
C ASP A 169 10.61 7.83 5.18
N ASP A 170 11.23 8.97 4.89
CA ASP A 170 10.62 10.12 4.19
C ASP A 170 10.84 10.08 2.66
N ALA A 171 11.18 8.91 2.10
CA ALA A 171 11.29 8.74 0.66
C ALA A 171 9.93 8.86 -0.05
N GLN A 172 9.99 9.27 -1.32
CA GLN A 172 8.81 9.57 -2.14
C GLN A 172 8.81 8.73 -3.41
N SER A 173 7.64 8.23 -3.79
CA SER A 173 7.33 7.69 -5.10
C SER A 173 6.35 8.61 -5.81
N MET A 174 6.64 8.99 -7.05
CA MET A 174 5.80 9.90 -7.81
C MET A 174 5.62 9.47 -9.26
N GLN A 175 4.38 9.46 -9.73
CA GLN A 175 4.06 9.26 -11.15
C GLN A 175 4.66 7.97 -11.74
N ASN A 176 4.88 6.95 -10.91
CA ASN A 176 5.36 5.65 -11.34
C ASN A 176 4.20 4.81 -11.89
N SER A 177 4.48 3.90 -12.81
CA SER A 177 3.50 2.97 -13.37
C SER A 177 3.83 1.53 -12.99
N PHE A 178 2.85 0.81 -12.46
CA PHE A 178 2.94 -0.59 -12.06
C PHE A 178 1.96 -1.42 -12.88
N SER A 179 2.46 -2.46 -13.53
CA SER A 179 1.67 -3.42 -14.32
C SER A 179 2.18 -4.85 -14.13
N GLY A 180 1.40 -5.84 -14.60
CA GLY A 180 1.71 -7.25 -14.37
C GLY A 180 1.44 -7.65 -12.91
N ASN A 181 2.41 -8.28 -12.26
CA ASN A 181 2.38 -8.69 -10.84
C ASN A 181 3.26 -7.78 -9.96
N SER A 182 3.55 -6.56 -10.42
CA SER A 182 4.53 -5.70 -9.75
C SER A 182 3.98 -5.16 -8.45
N SER A 183 4.86 -4.78 -7.54
CA SER A 183 4.43 -4.34 -6.21
C SER A 183 5.20 -3.13 -5.70
N GLN A 184 4.47 -2.27 -5.00
CA GLN A 184 5.04 -1.18 -4.21
C GLN A 184 4.76 -1.43 -2.73
N VAL A 185 5.77 -1.18 -1.89
CA VAL A 185 5.66 -1.25 -0.43
C VAL A 185 6.10 0.08 0.16
N LEU A 186 5.20 0.73 0.89
CA LEU A 186 5.48 1.91 1.70
C LEU A 186 5.53 1.47 3.16
N THR A 187 6.68 1.62 3.82
CA THR A 187 6.83 1.24 5.23
C THR A 187 7.69 2.24 5.95
N GLN A 188 7.18 2.76 7.07
CA GLN A 188 7.96 3.62 7.96
C GLN A 188 9.18 2.84 8.49
N GLY A 189 10.38 3.40 8.36
CA GLY A 189 11.57 2.82 8.99
C GLY A 189 11.63 3.16 10.49
N ASP A 190 12.76 2.85 11.14
CA ASP A 190 12.91 2.97 12.60
C ASP A 190 12.98 4.43 13.12
N LYS A 191 12.89 5.43 12.23
CA LYS A 191 13.02 6.85 12.61
C LYS A 191 11.72 7.37 13.20
N THR A 192 11.70 7.55 14.52
CA THR A 192 10.52 7.92 15.33
C THR A 192 9.93 9.32 15.09
N ASN A 193 10.53 10.14 14.21
CA ASN A 193 10.07 11.52 13.93
C ASN A 193 10.16 11.94 12.45
N ALA A 194 10.47 11.04 11.53
CA ALA A 194 10.50 11.38 10.10
C ALA A 194 9.07 11.45 9.54
N ALA A 195 8.86 12.27 8.51
CA ALA A 195 7.68 12.13 7.68
C ALA A 195 7.62 10.68 7.16
N GLY A 196 6.43 10.09 7.10
CA GLY A 196 6.26 8.74 6.56
C GLY A 196 6.54 8.69 5.06
N PRO A 197 6.72 7.49 4.49
CA PRO A 197 6.98 7.34 3.07
C PRO A 197 5.73 7.75 2.29
N SER A 198 5.91 8.31 1.09
CA SER A 198 4.77 8.76 0.30
C SER A 198 4.74 8.20 -1.12
N SER A 199 3.53 8.09 -1.66
CA SER A 199 3.26 7.75 -3.06
C SER A 199 2.27 8.79 -3.61
N THR A 200 2.61 9.45 -4.71
CA THR A 200 1.78 10.50 -5.31
C THR A 200 1.58 10.26 -6.79
N ASP A 201 0.33 10.24 -7.24
CA ASP A 201 -0.04 10.07 -8.66
C ASP A 201 0.50 8.77 -9.31
N ASP A 202 0.83 7.75 -8.52
CA ASP A 202 1.25 6.45 -9.03
C ASP A 202 0.06 5.68 -9.63
N ASN A 203 0.30 4.91 -10.69
CA ASN A 203 -0.72 4.18 -11.44
C ASN A 203 -0.49 2.67 -11.41
N PHE A 204 -1.48 1.92 -10.92
CA PHE A 204 -1.47 0.47 -10.77
C PHE A 204 -2.51 -0.18 -11.70
N SER A 205 -2.07 -1.17 -12.47
CA SER A 205 -2.89 -1.91 -13.43
C SER A 205 -2.57 -3.41 -13.41
N GLY A 206 -3.37 -4.22 -14.12
CA GLY A 206 -3.20 -5.68 -14.14
C GLY A 206 -3.42 -6.32 -12.76
N SER A 207 -2.46 -7.10 -12.27
CA SER A 207 -2.46 -7.74 -10.94
C SER A 207 -1.48 -7.06 -9.97
N SER A 208 -1.08 -5.82 -10.25
CA SER A 208 -0.14 -5.08 -9.41
C SER A 208 -0.72 -4.73 -8.04
N ARG A 209 0.17 -4.46 -7.08
CA ARG A 209 -0.22 -4.27 -5.68
C ARG A 209 0.54 -3.13 -5.00
N GLN A 210 -0.17 -2.31 -4.24
CA GLN A 210 0.41 -1.37 -3.29
C GLN A 210 0.09 -1.82 -1.86
N LEU A 211 1.11 -1.86 -1.00
CA LEU A 211 0.97 -2.05 0.44
C LEU A 211 1.52 -0.82 1.16
N ALA A 212 0.70 -0.15 1.97
CA ALA A 212 1.16 0.89 2.87
C ALA A 212 0.93 0.51 4.33
N SER A 213 1.96 0.74 5.14
CA SER A 213 1.93 0.52 6.58
C SER A 213 2.64 1.63 7.34
N GLY A 214 2.47 1.69 8.66
CA GLY A 214 3.07 2.73 9.49
C GLY A 214 2.40 4.07 9.21
N THR A 215 3.17 5.11 8.87
CA THR A 215 2.67 6.46 8.54
C THR A 215 2.63 6.75 7.03
N GLY A 216 2.61 5.71 6.19
CA GLY A 216 2.64 5.86 4.74
C GLY A 216 1.48 6.70 4.20
N ASP A 217 1.77 7.70 3.35
CA ASP A 217 0.78 8.63 2.79
C ASP A 217 0.66 8.47 1.27
N ILE A 218 -0.51 8.09 0.80
CA ILE A 218 -0.79 7.87 -0.62
C ILE A 218 -1.75 8.93 -1.11
N LEU A 219 -1.37 9.66 -2.16
CA LEU A 219 -2.13 10.77 -2.72
C LEU A 219 -2.42 10.55 -4.19
N ARG A 220 -3.71 10.54 -4.55
CA ARG A 220 -4.20 10.45 -5.94
C ARG A 220 -3.71 9.24 -6.74
N ALA A 221 -3.37 8.15 -6.06
CA ALA A 221 -3.02 6.91 -6.74
C ALA A 221 -4.21 6.36 -7.53
N ILE A 222 -3.92 5.75 -8.69
CA ILE A 222 -4.92 5.20 -9.60
C ILE A 222 -4.79 3.68 -9.62
N PHE A 223 -5.89 2.97 -9.42
CA PHE A 223 -5.96 1.52 -9.48
C PHE A 223 -6.99 1.09 -10.54
N THR A 224 -6.56 0.22 -11.44
CA THR A 224 -7.39 -0.30 -12.53
C THR A 224 -7.24 -1.81 -12.68
N ASP A 225 -8.11 -2.42 -13.49
CA ASP A 225 -8.16 -3.87 -13.72
C ASP A 225 -8.33 -4.65 -12.42
N SER A 226 -7.38 -5.49 -12.03
CA SER A 226 -7.41 -6.27 -10.79
C SER A 226 -6.38 -5.78 -9.76
N ALA A 227 -5.86 -4.56 -9.93
CA ALA A 227 -4.86 -3.98 -9.06
C ALA A 227 -5.41 -3.77 -7.64
N ARG A 228 -4.51 -3.86 -6.65
CA ARG A 228 -4.90 -3.91 -5.23
C ARG A 228 -4.15 -2.90 -4.39
N GLN A 229 -4.84 -2.30 -3.43
CA GLN A 229 -4.25 -1.50 -2.37
C GLN A 229 -4.60 -2.10 -1.00
N GLU A 230 -3.60 -2.21 -0.13
CA GLU A 230 -3.76 -2.62 1.26
C GLU A 230 -3.17 -1.56 2.19
N LEU A 231 -3.98 -1.10 3.15
CA LEU A 231 -3.60 -0.11 4.17
C LEU A 231 -3.65 -0.76 5.56
N ALA A 232 -2.60 -0.54 6.35
CA ALA A 232 -2.50 -0.98 7.74
C ALA A 232 -1.75 0.04 8.60
N GLY A 233 -1.88 -0.05 9.93
CA GLY A 233 -1.28 0.93 10.83
C GLY A 233 -1.88 2.32 10.60
N ALA A 234 -1.11 3.39 10.80
CA ALA A 234 -1.57 4.76 10.58
C ALA A 234 -1.49 5.22 9.10
N ALA A 235 -1.47 4.29 8.14
CA ALA A 235 -1.33 4.61 6.72
C ALA A 235 -2.60 5.29 6.20
N GLN A 236 -2.45 6.17 5.21
CA GLN A 236 -3.55 6.92 4.62
C GLN A 236 -3.57 6.81 3.10
N SER A 237 -4.76 6.63 2.53
CA SER A 237 -5.05 6.85 1.11
C SER A 237 -5.93 8.08 0.96
N LYS A 238 -5.54 8.99 0.06
CA LYS A 238 -6.21 10.27 -0.16
C LYS A 238 -6.50 10.47 -1.63
N GLN A 239 -7.76 10.70 -1.96
CA GLN A 239 -8.21 11.03 -3.32
C GLN A 239 -7.84 9.96 -4.37
N GLY A 240 -7.70 8.70 -3.95
CA GLY A 240 -7.44 7.57 -4.82
C GLY A 240 -8.60 7.29 -5.78
N SER A 241 -8.30 6.70 -6.93
CA SER A 241 -9.30 6.35 -7.95
C SER A 241 -9.20 4.87 -8.31
N PHE A 242 -10.28 4.13 -8.03
CA PHE A 242 -10.39 2.68 -8.20
C PHE A 242 -11.44 2.38 -9.27
N SER A 243 -11.12 1.53 -10.25
CA SER A 243 -12.02 1.22 -11.37
C SER A 243 -11.90 -0.25 -11.81
N LYS A 244 -12.80 -0.69 -12.69
CA LYS A 244 -12.91 -2.09 -13.14
C LYS A 244 -13.07 -3.05 -11.95
N GLN A 245 -12.11 -3.94 -11.66
CA GLN A 245 -12.18 -4.92 -10.57
C GLN A 245 -11.13 -4.63 -9.47
N SER A 246 -10.62 -3.39 -9.41
CA SER A 246 -9.59 -3.03 -8.44
C SER A 246 -10.13 -3.06 -7.02
N VAL A 247 -9.26 -3.36 -6.05
CA VAL A 247 -9.65 -3.57 -4.65
C VAL A 247 -8.86 -2.67 -3.72
N GLN A 248 -9.53 -2.10 -2.72
CA GLN A 248 -8.89 -1.49 -1.56
C GLN A 248 -9.29 -2.24 -0.29
N SER A 249 -8.31 -2.50 0.57
CA SER A 249 -8.48 -3.11 1.89
C SER A 249 -7.89 -2.19 2.96
N ILE A 250 -8.67 -1.87 3.99
CA ILE A 250 -8.31 -0.89 5.04
C ILE A 250 -8.43 -1.56 6.41
N GLY A 251 -7.34 -1.65 7.18
CA GLY A 251 -7.36 -2.23 8.52
C GLY A 251 -6.53 -1.46 9.55
N ASP A 252 -6.67 -1.83 10.82
CA ASP A 252 -5.75 -1.49 11.91
C ASP A 252 -5.30 -0.02 11.99
N GLY A 253 -6.24 0.92 12.17
CA GLY A 253 -5.94 2.34 12.38
C GLY A 253 -5.72 3.15 11.11
N SER A 254 -5.81 2.52 9.93
CA SER A 254 -5.59 3.19 8.65
C SER A 254 -6.84 3.90 8.15
N GLU A 255 -6.65 4.83 7.21
CA GLU A 255 -7.72 5.70 6.73
C GLU A 255 -7.74 5.86 5.20
N SER A 256 -8.92 5.72 4.59
CA SER A 256 -9.19 6.18 3.22
C SER A 256 -9.96 7.50 3.24
N ILE A 257 -9.54 8.49 2.45
CA ILE A 257 -10.08 9.86 2.50
C ILE A 257 -10.38 10.35 1.08
N ASN A 258 -11.66 10.61 0.80
CA ASN A 258 -12.15 11.12 -0.49
C ASN A 258 -11.82 10.23 -1.70
N ASP A 259 -11.62 8.93 -1.47
CA ASP A 259 -11.38 7.95 -2.53
C ASP A 259 -12.65 7.70 -3.34
N LYS A 260 -12.48 7.33 -4.61
CA LYS A 260 -13.56 7.11 -5.56
C LYS A 260 -13.48 5.72 -6.18
N PHE A 261 -14.61 5.05 -6.23
CA PHE A 261 -14.76 3.69 -6.76
C PHE A 261 -15.78 3.69 -7.90
N PHE A 262 -15.40 3.13 -9.04
CA PHE A 262 -16.20 3.05 -10.26
C PHE A 262 -16.29 1.61 -10.78
N ASP A 263 -17.20 1.37 -11.73
CA ASP A 263 -17.43 0.10 -12.40
C ASP A 263 -17.73 -1.06 -11.45
N SER A 264 -16.78 -1.94 -11.14
CA SER A 264 -16.95 -3.08 -10.21
C SER A 264 -15.88 -3.07 -9.12
N ALA A 265 -15.26 -1.91 -8.88
CA ALA A 265 -14.23 -1.77 -7.87
C ALA A 265 -14.82 -1.88 -6.47
N SER A 266 -14.04 -2.41 -5.53
CA SER A 266 -14.53 -2.70 -4.18
C SER A 266 -13.62 -2.16 -3.09
N GLN A 267 -14.22 -1.68 -2.02
CA GLN A 267 -13.54 -1.34 -0.77
C GLN A 267 -14.01 -2.26 0.35
N THR A 268 -13.08 -2.83 1.10
CA THR A 268 -13.36 -3.50 2.38
C THR A 268 -12.68 -2.74 3.50
N VAL A 269 -13.46 -2.37 4.51
CA VAL A 269 -12.96 -1.75 5.75
C VAL A 269 -13.09 -2.79 6.86
N HIS A 270 -11.94 -3.20 7.38
CA HIS A 270 -11.80 -4.16 8.47
C HIS A 270 -11.91 -3.45 9.83
N ASN A 271 -11.94 -4.25 10.88
CA ASN A 271 -11.92 -3.75 12.26
C ASN A 271 -10.81 -2.71 12.48
N GLY A 272 -11.15 -1.57 13.07
CA GLY A 272 -10.21 -0.48 13.34
C GLY A 272 -9.83 0.37 12.13
N GLY A 273 -10.25 0.02 10.91
CA GLY A 273 -10.11 0.85 9.72
C GLY A 273 -11.20 1.92 9.61
N SER A 274 -10.89 3.01 8.91
CA SER A 274 -11.82 4.13 8.66
C SER A 274 -11.85 4.56 7.20
N ALA A 275 -13.03 4.92 6.68
CA ALA A 275 -13.18 5.49 5.34
C ALA A 275 -14.08 6.75 5.36
N THR A 276 -13.55 7.89 4.92
CA THR A 276 -14.22 9.20 4.98
C THR A 276 -14.40 9.79 3.59
N GLY A 277 -15.58 10.32 3.28
CA GLY A 277 -15.84 11.06 2.03
C GLY A 277 -15.84 10.18 0.77
N THR A 278 -16.01 8.87 0.91
CA THR A 278 -15.88 7.92 -0.19
C THR A 278 -17.08 7.97 -1.14
N THR A 279 -16.84 7.89 -2.44
CA THR A 279 -17.90 7.85 -3.47
C THR A 279 -17.83 6.56 -4.28
N PHE A 280 -18.95 5.84 -4.36
CA PHE A 280 -19.13 4.63 -5.15
C PHE A 280 -20.10 4.89 -6.30
N SER A 281 -19.75 4.47 -7.52
CA SER A 281 -20.57 4.63 -8.73
C SER A 281 -20.48 3.39 -9.63
N GLY A 282 -21.40 3.25 -10.58
CA GLY A 282 -21.49 2.03 -11.40
C GLY A 282 -22.04 0.86 -10.57
N ASN A 283 -21.36 -0.28 -10.58
CA ASN A 283 -21.61 -1.43 -9.70
C ASN A 283 -20.56 -1.54 -8.57
N ALA A 284 -19.85 -0.45 -8.24
CA ALA A 284 -18.85 -0.45 -7.19
C ALA A 284 -19.46 -0.73 -5.81
N SER A 285 -18.65 -1.27 -4.89
CA SER A 285 -19.17 -1.71 -3.59
C SER A 285 -18.29 -1.38 -2.39
N GLN A 286 -18.93 -1.19 -1.25
CA GLN A 286 -18.28 -1.09 0.06
C GLN A 286 -18.73 -2.22 0.99
N VAL A 287 -17.81 -2.80 1.74
CA VAL A 287 -18.11 -3.69 2.87
C VAL A 287 -17.45 -3.14 4.13
N LEU A 288 -18.25 -2.89 5.16
CA LEU A 288 -17.76 -2.57 6.51
C LEU A 288 -17.91 -3.80 7.38
N GLU A 289 -16.79 -4.34 7.85
CA GLU A 289 -16.78 -5.43 8.82
C GLU A 289 -16.99 -4.93 10.25
N ASP A 290 -17.17 -5.84 11.19
CA ASP A 290 -17.36 -5.49 12.60
C ASP A 290 -16.20 -4.65 13.15
N GLY A 291 -16.53 -3.53 13.79
CA GLY A 291 -15.55 -2.56 14.30
C GLY A 291 -15.00 -1.59 13.26
N ALA A 292 -15.41 -1.70 11.99
CA ALA A 292 -15.08 -0.75 10.94
C ALA A 292 -15.94 0.52 11.01
N LYS A 293 -15.40 1.61 10.46
CA LYS A 293 -16.10 2.90 10.39
C LYS A 293 -16.07 3.49 8.99
N SER A 294 -17.18 4.07 8.55
CA SER A 294 -17.21 4.94 7.38
C SER A 294 -18.00 6.21 7.67
N GLU A 295 -17.59 7.34 7.09
CA GLU A 295 -18.24 8.63 7.25
C GLU A 295 -18.44 9.34 5.91
N ASN A 296 -19.57 10.01 5.74
CA ASN A 296 -19.86 10.86 4.57
C ASN A 296 -19.77 10.11 3.23
N THR A 297 -20.45 8.96 3.14
CA THR A 297 -20.38 8.05 1.99
C THR A 297 -21.51 8.32 0.99
N THR A 298 -21.19 8.27 -0.31
CA THR A 298 -22.18 8.41 -1.39
C THR A 298 -22.18 7.19 -2.30
N PHE A 299 -23.34 6.58 -2.52
CA PHE A 299 -23.58 5.50 -3.47
C PHE A 299 -24.44 6.01 -4.63
N ASN A 300 -23.96 5.87 -5.86
CA ASN A 300 -24.64 6.30 -7.08
C ASN A 300 -24.87 5.13 -8.04
N GLY A 301 -25.93 5.22 -8.87
CA GLY A 301 -26.19 4.23 -9.90
C GLY A 301 -26.62 2.90 -9.29
N ASN A 302 -25.86 1.83 -9.55
CA ASN A 302 -26.09 0.49 -8.99
C ASN A 302 -25.09 0.17 -7.86
N ALA A 303 -24.41 1.17 -7.31
CA ALA A 303 -23.43 0.96 -6.27
C ALA A 303 -24.08 0.37 -5.00
N SER A 304 -23.31 -0.41 -4.25
CA SER A 304 -23.83 -1.11 -3.07
C SER A 304 -22.93 -1.01 -1.84
N GLY A 305 -23.55 -1.03 -0.66
CA GLY A 305 -22.86 -1.03 0.62
C GLY A 305 -23.36 -2.17 1.51
N ILE A 306 -22.46 -2.76 2.30
CA ILE A 306 -22.80 -3.67 3.41
C ILE A 306 -22.24 -3.07 4.69
N VAL A 307 -23.10 -2.92 5.70
CA VAL A 307 -22.71 -2.49 7.05
C VAL A 307 -22.85 -3.70 7.97
N GLY A 308 -21.71 -4.20 8.47
CA GLY A 308 -21.66 -5.26 9.47
C GLY A 308 -22.37 -4.89 10.77
N ALA A 309 -22.73 -5.89 11.58
CA ALA A 309 -23.51 -5.70 12.79
C ALA A 309 -22.87 -4.67 13.72
N ASN A 310 -21.56 -4.78 13.93
CA ASN A 310 -20.83 -3.87 14.82
C ASN A 310 -20.05 -2.78 14.06
N ALA A 311 -20.33 -2.59 12.77
CA ALA A 311 -19.77 -1.52 11.96
C ALA A 311 -20.57 -0.22 12.14
N GLN A 312 -19.97 0.91 11.78
CA GLN A 312 -20.64 2.21 11.82
C GLN A 312 -20.52 2.96 10.49
N MET A 313 -21.65 3.47 9.99
CA MET A 313 -21.71 4.37 8.85
C MET A 313 -22.31 5.70 9.31
N LEU A 314 -21.46 6.67 9.62
CA LEU A 314 -21.81 7.94 10.25
C LEU A 314 -21.69 9.12 9.27
N GLY A 315 -21.93 10.34 9.74
CA GLY A 315 -22.02 11.51 8.87
C GLY A 315 -23.21 11.39 7.91
N ASN A 316 -23.08 11.91 6.69
CA ASN A 316 -24.13 11.83 5.67
C ASN A 316 -23.93 10.61 4.77
N THR A 317 -24.86 9.67 4.79
CA THR A 317 -24.89 8.55 3.84
C THR A 317 -25.93 8.86 2.76
N THR A 318 -25.51 8.98 1.50
CA THR A 318 -26.44 9.30 0.39
C THR A 318 -26.56 8.14 -0.58
N LEU A 319 -27.79 7.68 -0.82
CA LEU A 319 -28.14 6.65 -1.79
C LEU A 319 -28.87 7.28 -2.98
N ASN A 320 -28.30 7.17 -4.17
CA ASN A 320 -28.81 7.75 -5.41
C ASN A 320 -29.02 6.70 -6.51
N GLY A 321 -30.01 6.93 -7.37
CA GLY A 321 -30.30 6.05 -8.50
C GLY A 321 -30.98 4.77 -8.06
N SER A 322 -30.35 3.62 -8.31
CA SER A 322 -30.80 2.27 -7.94
C SER A 322 -29.84 1.62 -6.94
N SER A 323 -29.19 2.43 -6.11
CA SER A 323 -28.18 1.97 -5.15
C SER A 323 -28.79 1.16 -4.01
N LEU A 324 -28.00 0.27 -3.41
CA LEU A 324 -28.43 -0.62 -2.33
C LEU A 324 -27.52 -0.48 -1.11
N LEU A 325 -28.10 -0.23 0.05
CA LEU A 325 -27.40 -0.34 1.34
C LEU A 325 -27.99 -1.49 2.14
N SER A 326 -27.22 -2.54 2.36
CA SER A 326 -27.58 -3.64 3.26
C SER A 326 -26.98 -3.40 4.63
N VAL A 327 -27.82 -3.43 5.66
CA VAL A 327 -27.42 -3.19 7.04
C VAL A 327 -27.74 -4.43 7.85
N ILE A 328 -26.69 -5.06 8.34
CA ILE A 328 -26.78 -6.25 9.17
C ILE A 328 -27.12 -5.79 10.58
N ALA A 329 -28.29 -6.20 11.08
CA ALA A 329 -28.83 -5.74 12.35
C ALA A 329 -28.14 -6.42 13.55
N GLN A 330 -27.93 -5.66 14.62
CA GLN A 330 -27.29 -6.15 15.84
C GLN A 330 -28.23 -7.05 16.63
N ASP A 331 -27.68 -8.14 17.19
CA ASP A 331 -28.38 -9.03 18.12
C ASP A 331 -28.69 -8.30 19.43
N ALA A 332 -29.97 -8.18 19.77
CA ALA A 332 -30.45 -7.50 20.97
C ALA A 332 -30.03 -8.20 22.29
N SER A 333 -29.69 -9.49 22.24
CA SER A 333 -29.43 -10.31 23.44
C SER A 333 -28.08 -10.04 24.11
N HIS A 334 -27.13 -9.42 23.40
CA HIS A 334 -25.79 -9.13 23.92
C HIS A 334 -25.68 -7.77 24.63
N GLY A 335 -26.82 -7.13 24.90
CA GLY A 335 -26.91 -5.77 25.41
C GLY A 335 -26.60 -4.78 24.29
N PHE A 336 -27.56 -3.92 23.94
CA PHE A 336 -27.30 -2.89 22.94
C PHE A 336 -26.10 -2.06 23.41
N PRO A 337 -24.93 -2.10 22.74
CA PRO A 337 -24.10 -0.92 22.84
C PRO A 337 -24.99 0.23 22.39
N ASN A 338 -25.00 1.34 23.12
CA ASN A 338 -25.69 2.56 22.68
C ASN A 338 -25.06 3.13 21.38
N SER A 339 -24.27 2.35 20.64
CA SER A 339 -23.65 2.75 19.39
C SER A 339 -24.71 2.78 18.30
N GLN A 340 -24.89 3.98 17.79
CA GLN A 340 -25.61 4.25 16.57
C GLN A 340 -24.85 3.60 15.41
N GLN A 341 -25.54 2.79 14.60
CA GLN A 341 -24.96 2.08 13.46
C GLN A 341 -24.99 2.97 12.21
N LEU A 342 -26.06 3.76 12.05
CA LEU A 342 -26.25 4.67 10.91
C LEU A 342 -26.49 6.10 11.38
N ASN A 343 -25.94 7.10 10.71
CA ASN A 343 -26.32 8.50 10.89
C ASN A 343 -26.67 9.16 9.55
N ASN A 344 -27.59 10.13 9.59
CA ASN A 344 -28.07 10.94 8.47
C ASN A 344 -28.11 10.20 7.11
N VAL A 345 -28.99 9.21 7.00
CA VAL A 345 -29.17 8.44 5.76
C VAL A 345 -30.17 9.16 4.85
N ILE A 346 -29.77 9.45 3.63
CA ILE A 346 -30.61 10.08 2.60
C ILE A 346 -30.83 9.04 1.50
N ILE A 347 -32.09 8.66 1.28
CA ILE A 347 -32.49 7.68 0.28
C ILE A 347 -33.25 8.41 -0.81
N ASN A 348 -32.69 8.43 -2.03
CA ASN A 348 -33.26 9.12 -3.18
C ASN A 348 -33.71 8.12 -4.26
N ASN A 349 -34.69 8.52 -5.06
CA ASN A 349 -35.12 7.84 -6.31
C ASN A 349 -35.58 6.39 -6.10
N ASP A 350 -34.91 5.40 -6.68
CA ASP A 350 -35.26 3.98 -6.59
C ASP A 350 -34.27 3.21 -5.68
N SER A 351 -33.52 3.94 -4.84
CA SER A 351 -32.52 3.32 -3.96
C SER A 351 -33.19 2.56 -2.82
N THR A 352 -32.53 1.50 -2.36
CA THR A 352 -33.06 0.64 -1.30
C THR A 352 -32.10 0.60 -0.12
N MET A 353 -32.64 0.73 1.09
CA MET A 353 -31.97 0.30 2.31
C MET A 353 -32.60 -1.01 2.79
N LEU A 354 -31.83 -2.10 2.80
CA LEU A 354 -32.25 -3.40 3.30
C LEU A 354 -31.72 -3.60 4.72
N ILE A 355 -32.61 -3.87 5.67
CA ILE A 355 -32.23 -4.27 7.02
C ILE A 355 -32.30 -5.79 7.13
N ALA A 356 -31.16 -6.45 7.39
CA ALA A 356 -31.04 -7.91 7.41
C ALA A 356 -30.76 -8.44 8.84
N PRO A 357 -31.40 -9.55 9.26
CA PRO A 357 -31.14 -10.17 10.56
C PRO A 357 -29.78 -10.93 10.59
N THR A 358 -29.24 -11.17 11.79
CA THR A 358 -28.02 -12.00 11.99
C THR A 358 -28.30 -13.41 12.53
N GLY A 359 -29.57 -13.81 12.67
CA GLY A 359 -29.95 -15.10 13.24
C GLY A 359 -31.39 -15.14 13.74
N SER A 360 -31.67 -16.00 14.73
CA SER A 360 -33.03 -16.25 15.22
C SER A 360 -33.52 -15.29 16.30
N ALA A 361 -32.65 -14.49 16.91
CA ALA A 361 -33.00 -13.55 17.98
C ALA A 361 -33.70 -12.28 17.46
N ALA A 362 -34.13 -11.41 18.35
CA ALA A 362 -34.50 -10.04 18.03
C ALA A 362 -33.30 -9.23 17.51
N HIS A 363 -33.50 -8.48 16.42
CA HIS A 363 -32.46 -7.67 15.80
C HIS A 363 -32.86 -6.20 15.74
N LEU A 364 -31.90 -5.29 15.95
CA LEU A 364 -32.13 -3.85 15.90
C LEU A 364 -31.03 -3.14 15.11
N VAL A 365 -31.45 -2.25 14.21
CA VAL A 365 -30.61 -1.18 13.68
C VAL A 365 -30.97 0.12 14.38
N ARG A 366 -29.95 0.82 14.90
CA ARG A 366 -30.09 2.17 15.46
C ARG A 366 -29.58 3.19 14.46
N ALA A 367 -30.49 4.06 14.03
CA ALA A 367 -30.22 5.15 13.11
C ALA A 367 -30.46 6.52 13.76
N GLY A 368 -29.76 7.53 13.27
CA GLY A 368 -30.03 8.92 13.58
C GLY A 368 -31.22 9.42 12.78
N ASN A 369 -30.95 10.35 11.86
CA ASN A 369 -31.95 10.86 10.94
C ASN A 369 -31.98 10.03 9.66
N ILE A 370 -33.18 9.81 9.12
CA ILE A 370 -33.39 9.22 7.80
C ILE A 370 -34.25 10.18 6.98
N THR A 371 -33.85 10.46 5.74
CA THR A 371 -34.61 11.26 4.78
C THR A 371 -34.95 10.40 3.56
N LEU A 372 -36.23 10.33 3.21
CA LEU A 372 -36.75 9.57 2.08
C LEU A 372 -37.20 10.56 0.98
N ASN A 373 -36.33 10.88 0.02
CA ASN A 373 -36.72 11.62 -1.19
C ASN A 373 -37.05 10.62 -2.31
N GLY A 374 -37.91 9.65 -1.99
CA GLY A 374 -38.09 8.41 -2.74
C GLY A 374 -37.42 7.21 -2.07
N GLY A 375 -37.25 6.15 -2.84
CA GLY A 375 -36.61 4.90 -2.43
C GLY A 375 -37.46 4.04 -1.54
N THR A 376 -36.85 3.01 -0.95
CA THR A 376 -37.55 2.07 -0.07
C THR A 376 -36.65 1.61 1.06
N ILE A 377 -37.25 1.42 2.23
CA ILE A 377 -36.64 0.66 3.32
C ILE A 377 -37.32 -0.71 3.34
N ALA A 378 -36.52 -1.77 3.16
CA ALA A 378 -36.98 -3.14 3.17
C ALA A 378 -36.44 -3.87 4.42
N PHE A 379 -37.24 -4.78 4.96
CA PHE A 379 -36.86 -5.60 6.10
C PHE A 379 -36.76 -7.06 5.67
N GLY A 380 -35.56 -7.62 5.80
CA GLY A 380 -35.33 -9.04 5.73
C GLY A 380 -35.88 -9.73 6.99
N HIS A 381 -36.51 -10.88 6.80
CA HIS A 381 -36.95 -11.75 7.88
C HIS A 381 -36.71 -13.21 7.49
N ASP A 382 -36.17 -13.98 8.42
CA ASP A 382 -36.09 -15.43 8.26
C ASP A 382 -37.30 -16.09 8.90
N LYS A 383 -37.75 -17.21 8.32
CA LYS A 383 -38.84 -17.98 8.89
C LYS A 383 -38.46 -18.46 10.30
N GLY A 384 -39.08 -17.87 11.32
CA GLY A 384 -38.85 -18.22 12.73
C GLY A 384 -37.92 -17.26 13.50
N SER A 385 -37.43 -16.18 12.89
CA SER A 385 -36.80 -15.08 13.62
C SER A 385 -37.86 -14.26 14.38
N GLU A 386 -37.54 -13.77 15.58
CA GLU A 386 -38.49 -12.97 16.38
C GLU A 386 -38.95 -11.70 15.65
N TYR A 387 -38.05 -10.73 15.45
CA TYR A 387 -38.30 -9.51 14.69
C TYR A 387 -36.99 -8.83 14.27
N THR A 388 -37.03 -8.12 13.16
CA THR A 388 -35.99 -7.17 12.71
C THR A 388 -36.57 -5.76 12.85
N ALA A 389 -35.95 -4.90 13.63
CA ALA A 389 -36.43 -3.55 13.90
C ALA A 389 -35.43 -2.47 13.45
N LEU A 390 -35.97 -1.30 13.12
CA LEU A 390 -35.24 -0.07 12.88
C LEU A 390 -35.73 0.98 13.89
N SER A 391 -34.82 1.53 14.69
CA SER A 391 -35.09 2.67 15.56
C SER A 391 -34.32 3.87 15.03
N ALA A 392 -35.05 4.85 14.50
CA ALA A 392 -34.51 6.13 14.03
C ALA A 392 -34.93 7.26 14.99
N LYS A 393 -34.07 8.26 15.15
CA LYS A 393 -34.40 9.49 15.88
C LYS A 393 -35.48 10.28 15.16
N GLU A 394 -35.37 10.37 13.84
CA GLU A 394 -36.27 11.13 12.98
C GLU A 394 -36.33 10.48 11.59
N VAL A 395 -37.52 10.43 11.00
CA VAL A 395 -37.74 9.99 9.62
C VAL A 395 -38.53 11.07 8.90
N ASN A 396 -37.90 11.66 7.90
CA ASN A 396 -38.47 12.69 7.03
C ASN A 396 -38.74 12.08 5.65
N GLY A 397 -39.85 12.44 5.01
CA GLY A 397 -40.22 11.93 3.69
C GLY A 397 -41.22 12.82 2.96
#